data_AF-A0A820L3P2-F1
#
_entry.id   AF-A0A820L3P2-F1
#
_cell.length_a   1.000
_cell.length_b   1.000
_cell.length_c   1.000
_cell.angle_alpha   90.00
_cell.angle_beta   90.00
_cell.angle_gamma   90.00
#
_symmetry.space_group_name_H-M   'P 1'
#
loop_
_entity.id
_entity.type
_entity.pdbx_description
1 polymer ?
#
loop_
_entity_poly.entity_id
_entity_poly.type
_entity_poly.pdbx_seq_one_letter_code
_entity_poly.pdbx_strand_id
1 'polypeptide(L)'
;DLTTNANDFQHQSGAYELNLMVGDALLQNGFSWKIKDTIQLSFHEESAADKDHSSFYSAKPEIIHQFRADEKRPPTIVSLVFSAVTLLPLLVLLILWVTLGFNLSGLPLGLSPLGFHISHGAVFALMFFYWKYLDMFQTIRYLALVSIPLFLFGHRLLATLAARR
;
A
#
# COMPACT_ATOMS: atom_id res chain seq x y z
N ASP A 1 -7.96 -51.93 -27.04
CA ASP A 1 -6.97 -50.92 -27.44
C ASP A 1 -7.02 -49.81 -26.39
N LEU A 2 -5.87 -49.29 -25.97
CA LEU A 2 -5.77 -48.28 -24.90
C LEU A 2 -6.39 -46.94 -25.32
N THR A 3 -6.53 -46.70 -26.62
CA THR A 3 -7.12 -45.47 -27.17
C THR A 3 -8.65 -45.53 -27.25
N THR A 4 -9.22 -46.69 -27.59
CA THR A 4 -10.67 -46.86 -27.78
C THR A 4 -11.42 -47.10 -26.47
N ASN A 5 -10.79 -47.80 -25.53
CA ASN A 5 -11.44 -48.27 -24.30
C ASN A 5 -11.01 -47.46 -23.07
N ALA A 6 -10.34 -46.32 -23.26
CA ALA A 6 -9.82 -45.50 -22.16
C ALA A 6 -10.91 -45.05 -21.17
N ASN A 7 -12.12 -44.78 -21.70
CA ASN A 7 -13.28 -44.40 -20.90
C ASN A 7 -13.76 -45.53 -19.96
N ASP A 8 -13.62 -46.80 -20.35
CA ASP A 8 -14.01 -47.94 -19.52
C ASP A 8 -13.15 -48.04 -18.24
N PHE A 9 -11.90 -47.56 -18.33
CA PHE A 9 -10.95 -47.50 -17.23
C PHE A 9 -10.93 -46.12 -16.55
N GLN A 10 -11.81 -45.19 -16.94
CA GLN A 10 -11.82 -43.81 -16.46
C GLN A 10 -10.46 -43.10 -16.58
N HIS A 11 -9.64 -43.52 -17.56
CA HIS A 11 -8.26 -43.06 -17.75
C HIS A 11 -7.32 -43.29 -16.55
N GLN A 12 -7.69 -44.18 -15.63
CA GLN A 12 -6.85 -44.51 -14.47
C GLN A 12 -5.63 -45.33 -14.92
N SER A 13 -4.44 -44.75 -14.73
CA SER A 13 -3.20 -45.46 -15.01
C SER A 13 -2.74 -46.20 -13.76
N GLY A 14 -2.36 -47.47 -13.91
CA GLY A 14 -1.96 -48.27 -12.76
C GLY A 14 -1.79 -49.75 -13.08
N ALA A 15 -1.55 -50.51 -12.01
CA ALA A 15 -1.43 -51.95 -12.04
C ALA A 15 -2.82 -52.59 -11.99
N TYR A 16 -3.18 -53.33 -13.04
CA TYR A 16 -4.43 -54.06 -13.14
C TYR A 16 -4.20 -55.56 -13.05
N GLU A 17 -5.14 -56.26 -12.43
CA GLU A 17 -5.16 -57.70 -12.32
C GLU A 17 -6.10 -58.29 -13.39
N LEU A 18 -5.62 -59.28 -14.16
CA LEU A 18 -6.44 -59.95 -15.17
C LEU A 18 -6.97 -61.28 -14.66
N ASN A 19 -8.28 -61.34 -14.44
CA ASN A 19 -9.02 -62.51 -14.02
C ASN A 19 -9.99 -62.96 -15.13
N LEU A 20 -9.93 -64.23 -15.52
CA LEU A 20 -10.91 -64.84 -16.42
C LEU A 20 -11.92 -65.63 -15.61
N MET A 21 -13.18 -65.24 -15.71
CA MET A 21 -14.29 -65.91 -15.05
C MET A 21 -15.21 -66.48 -16.13
N VAL A 22 -15.43 -67.80 -16.11
CA VAL A 22 -16.34 -68.47 -17.04
C VAL A 22 -17.43 -69.17 -16.24
N GLY A 23 -18.68 -68.82 -16.55
CA GLY A 23 -19.88 -69.40 -15.96
C GLY A 23 -21.03 -69.37 -16.95
N ASP A 24 -21.90 -70.37 -16.85
CA ASP A 24 -23.11 -70.53 -17.66
C ASP A 24 -24.17 -71.20 -16.78
N ALA A 25 -25.45 -70.98 -17.09
CA ALA A 25 -26.58 -71.48 -16.30
C ALA A 25 -26.62 -73.02 -16.21
N LEU A 26 -25.98 -73.71 -17.16
CA LEU A 26 -25.89 -75.17 -17.20
C LEU A 26 -24.59 -75.73 -16.57
N LEU A 27 -23.63 -74.86 -16.23
CA LEU A 27 -22.37 -75.26 -15.59
C LEU A 27 -22.55 -75.35 -14.08
N GLN A 28 -22.28 -76.53 -13.51
CA GLN A 28 -22.39 -76.73 -12.05
C GLN A 28 -21.28 -76.02 -11.27
N ASN A 29 -20.07 -75.93 -11.85
CA ASN A 29 -18.92 -75.27 -11.24
C ASN A 29 -18.31 -74.29 -12.26
N GLY A 30 -18.65 -73.01 -12.14
CA GLY A 30 -17.89 -71.96 -12.82
C GLY A 30 -16.46 -71.89 -12.28
N PHE A 31 -15.52 -71.45 -13.11
CA PHE A 31 -14.14 -71.28 -12.67
C PHE A 31 -13.68 -69.84 -12.87
N SER A 32 -12.89 -69.36 -11.91
CA SER A 32 -12.17 -68.09 -11.97
C SER A 32 -10.69 -68.40 -11.98
N TRP A 33 -10.00 -67.94 -13.02
CA TRP A 33 -8.57 -68.11 -13.16
C TRP A 33 -7.89 -66.77 -13.25
N LYS A 34 -6.96 -66.55 -12.33
CA LYS A 34 -6.04 -65.42 -12.37
C LYS A 34 -4.99 -65.65 -13.45
N ILE A 35 -5.10 -64.91 -14.54
CA ILE A 35 -4.20 -65.03 -15.69
C ILE A 35 -2.90 -64.27 -15.42
N LYS A 36 -2.97 -63.09 -14.81
CA LYS A 36 -1.79 -62.25 -14.54
C LYS A 36 -1.99 -61.29 -13.38
N ASP A 37 -1.01 -61.24 -12.48
CA ASP A 37 -1.03 -60.38 -11.29
C ASP A 37 -0.91 -58.89 -11.57
N THR A 38 -0.18 -58.50 -12.63
CA THR A 38 0.07 -57.08 -12.90
C THR A 38 0.20 -56.82 -14.40
N ILE A 39 -0.80 -56.14 -14.93
CA ILE A 39 -0.78 -55.49 -16.24
C ILE A 39 -0.72 -53.99 -15.97
N GLN A 40 0.39 -53.35 -16.33
CA GLN A 40 0.51 -51.90 -16.22
C GLN A 40 -0.23 -51.26 -17.39
N LEU A 41 -1.33 -50.58 -17.11
CA LEU A 41 -2.04 -49.76 -18.09
C LEU A 41 -1.63 -48.31 -17.88
N SER A 42 -1.22 -47.65 -18.95
CA SER A 42 -0.88 -46.23 -18.96
C SER A 42 -1.71 -45.54 -20.02
N PHE A 43 -2.51 -44.58 -19.59
CA PHE A 43 -3.33 -43.73 -20.44
C PHE A 43 -2.63 -42.37 -20.59
N HIS A 44 -2.76 -41.76 -21.77
CA HIS A 44 -2.09 -40.49 -22.09
C HIS A 44 -2.83 -39.27 -21.53
N GLU A 45 -4.13 -39.40 -21.27
CA GLU A 45 -4.93 -38.36 -20.64
C GLU A 45 -4.88 -38.50 -19.12
N GLU A 46 -4.85 -37.35 -18.44
CA GLU A 46 -4.81 -37.28 -17.00
C GLU A 46 -6.09 -37.93 -16.44
N SER A 47 -5.91 -39.03 -15.69
CA SER A 47 -6.99 -39.74 -15.01
C SER A 47 -7.96 -38.75 -14.39
N ALA A 48 -9.27 -38.91 -14.66
CA ALA A 48 -10.26 -38.26 -13.81
C ALA A 48 -9.97 -38.72 -12.38
N ALA A 49 -9.48 -37.81 -11.55
CA ALA A 49 -9.00 -38.12 -10.22
C ALA A 49 -9.99 -39.04 -9.51
N ASP A 50 -9.49 -40.11 -8.90
CA ASP A 50 -10.26 -40.98 -8.03
C ASP A 50 -11.00 -40.05 -7.06
N LYS A 51 -12.31 -39.93 -7.21
CA LYS A 51 -13.12 -39.12 -6.30
C LYS A 51 -13.21 -39.94 -5.04
N ASP A 52 -12.14 -39.90 -4.25
CA ASP A 52 -12.10 -40.49 -2.93
C ASP A 52 -13.25 -39.87 -2.15
N HIS A 53 -14.35 -40.62 -2.05
CA HIS A 53 -15.56 -40.16 -1.41
C HIS A 53 -15.35 -39.89 0.08
N SER A 54 -14.22 -40.35 0.66
CA SER A 54 -13.80 -40.00 2.02
C SER A 54 -13.29 -38.55 2.13
N SER A 55 -12.84 -37.95 1.03
CA SER A 55 -12.27 -36.59 1.02
C SER A 55 -13.29 -35.45 1.16
N PHE A 56 -14.59 -35.71 0.89
CA PHE A 56 -15.65 -34.69 0.97
C PHE A 56 -15.83 -34.12 2.38
N TYR A 57 -15.47 -34.87 3.42
CA TYR A 57 -15.58 -34.47 4.83
C TYR A 57 -14.24 -34.12 5.47
N SER A 58 -13.16 -34.06 4.69
CA SER A 58 -11.85 -33.65 5.19
C SER A 58 -11.75 -32.13 5.38
N ALA A 59 -10.98 -31.69 6.37
CA ALA A 59 -10.72 -30.28 6.58
C ALA A 59 -9.95 -29.69 5.39
N LYS A 60 -10.46 -28.59 4.82
CA LYS A 60 -9.77 -27.88 3.74
C LYS A 60 -8.52 -27.20 4.30
N PRO A 61 -7.48 -27.01 3.45
CA PRO A 61 -6.32 -26.23 3.84
C PRO A 61 -6.73 -24.81 4.25
N GLU A 62 -6.04 -24.27 5.25
CA GLU A 62 -6.24 -22.90 5.72
C GLU A 62 -5.85 -21.88 4.64
N ILE A 63 -6.68 -20.85 4.46
CA ILE A 63 -6.42 -19.75 3.53
C ILE A 63 -5.63 -18.67 4.27
N ILE A 64 -4.36 -18.49 3.91
CA ILE A 64 -3.52 -17.43 4.46
C ILE A 64 -3.65 -16.19 3.58
N HIS A 65 -4.14 -15.09 4.15
CA HIS A 65 -4.21 -13.81 3.43
C HIS A 65 -2.81 -13.24 3.22
N GLN A 66 -2.43 -13.03 1.96
CA GLN A 66 -1.16 -12.39 1.61
C GLN A 66 -1.33 -10.87 1.58
N PHE A 67 -0.74 -10.20 2.57
CA PHE A 67 -0.66 -8.74 2.59
C PHE A 67 0.24 -8.22 1.47
N ARG A 68 -0.04 -6.99 1.03
CA ARG A 68 0.82 -6.27 0.10
C ARG A 68 2.20 -6.07 0.75
N ALA A 69 3.26 -6.32 -0.01
CA ALA A 69 4.62 -6.02 0.42
C ALA A 69 4.82 -4.50 0.54
N ASP A 70 5.61 -4.08 1.53
CA ASP A 70 5.95 -2.68 1.75
C ASP A 70 6.64 -2.07 0.53
N GLU A 71 6.32 -0.80 0.24
CA GLU A 71 6.96 -0.06 -0.84
C GLU A 71 8.41 0.27 -0.49
N LYS A 72 9.33 0.04 -1.44
CA LYS A 72 10.75 0.36 -1.28
C LYS A 72 10.94 1.87 -1.19
N ARG A 73 11.52 2.33 -0.08
CA ARG A 73 11.89 3.75 0.13
C ARG A 73 13.24 4.06 -0.50
N PRO A 74 13.44 5.29 -1.02
CA PRO A 74 14.74 5.70 -1.56
C PRO A 74 15.81 5.80 -0.46
N PRO A 75 17.10 5.72 -0.82
CA PRO A 75 18.19 5.89 0.14
C PRO A 75 18.16 7.28 0.80
N THR A 76 18.37 7.33 2.12
CA THR A 76 18.32 8.58 2.92
C THR A 76 19.25 9.67 2.37
N ILE A 77 20.41 9.31 1.83
CA ILE A 77 21.37 10.26 1.29
C ILE A 77 20.80 11.05 0.10
N VAL A 78 20.00 10.41 -0.75
CA VAL A 78 19.35 11.07 -1.88
C VAL A 78 18.36 12.10 -1.36
N SER A 79 17.49 11.71 -0.41
CA SER A 79 16.52 12.61 0.21
C SER A 79 17.19 13.79 0.91
N LEU A 80 18.31 13.59 1.59
CA LEU A 80 19.06 14.66 2.25
C LEU A 80 19.68 15.65 1.25
N VAL A 81 20.30 15.16 0.17
CA VAL A 81 20.89 16.02 -0.86
C VAL A 81 19.83 16.91 -1.49
N PHE A 82 18.69 16.35 -1.90
CA PHE A 82 17.62 17.15 -2.50
C PHE A 82 16.95 18.11 -1.50
N SER A 83 16.86 17.74 -0.23
CA SER A 83 16.39 18.65 0.83
C SER A 83 17.33 19.85 0.98
N ALA A 84 18.64 19.63 0.95
CA ALA A 84 19.64 20.71 0.99
C ALA A 84 19.57 21.59 -0.26
N VAL A 85 19.42 20.98 -1.45
CA VAL A 85 19.25 21.72 -2.72
C VAL A 85 18.02 22.63 -2.67
N THR A 86 16.92 22.18 -2.05
CA THR A 86 15.69 22.97 -1.91
C THR A 86 15.90 24.22 -1.03
N LEU A 87 16.87 24.20 -0.11
CA LEU A 87 17.21 25.35 0.74
C LEU A 87 18.18 26.35 0.06
N LEU A 88 18.85 25.96 -1.04
CA LEU A 88 19.84 26.82 -1.72
C LEU A 88 19.26 28.16 -2.21
N PRO A 89 18.06 28.22 -2.82
CA PRO A 89 17.49 29.50 -3.26
C PRO A 89 17.29 30.50 -2.12
N LEU A 90 16.94 30.02 -0.92
CA LEU A 90 16.80 30.86 0.27
C LEU A 90 18.16 31.42 0.70
N LEU A 91 19.21 30.59 0.67
CA LEU A 91 20.57 31.03 0.98
C LEU A 91 21.05 32.09 -0.03
N VAL A 92 20.82 31.86 -1.32
CA VAL A 92 21.15 32.83 -2.39
C VAL A 92 20.43 34.15 -2.16
N LEU A 93 19.13 34.14 -1.81
CA LEU A 93 18.37 35.35 -1.49
C LEU A 93 19.01 36.14 -0.34
N LEU A 94 19.43 35.47 0.74
CA LEU A 94 20.07 36.11 1.89
C LEU A 94 21.42 36.73 1.51
N ILE A 95 22.24 36.04 0.72
CA ILE A 95 23.50 36.60 0.19
C ILE A 95 23.21 37.86 -0.64
N LEU A 96 22.24 37.79 -1.56
CA LEU A 96 21.90 38.90 -2.42
C LEU A 96 21.46 40.13 -1.62
N TRP A 97 20.62 39.96 -0.59
CA TRP A 97 20.23 41.06 0.30
C TRP A 97 21.43 41.75 0.95
N VAL A 98 22.40 40.99 1.46
CA VAL A 98 23.62 41.55 2.05
C VAL A 98 24.46 42.28 1.00
N THR A 99 24.67 41.67 -0.17
CA THR A 99 25.48 42.29 -1.25
C THR A 99 24.86 43.55 -1.84
N LEU A 100 23.52 43.63 -1.89
CA LEU A 100 22.78 44.79 -2.39
C LEU A 100 22.60 45.88 -1.33
N GLY A 101 23.07 45.66 -0.09
CA GLY A 101 22.93 46.62 1.00
C GLY A 101 21.49 46.81 1.47
N PHE A 102 20.64 45.78 1.34
CA PHE A 102 19.29 45.81 1.89
C PHE A 102 19.37 46.02 3.40
N ASN A 103 18.67 47.05 3.90
CA ASN A 103 18.69 47.42 5.30
C ASN A 103 17.26 47.52 5.86
N LEU A 104 17.16 47.52 7.20
CA LEU A 104 15.90 47.66 7.92
C LEU A 104 15.74 49.07 8.52
N SER A 105 16.45 50.08 8.00
CA SER A 105 16.42 51.44 8.59
C SER A 105 15.06 52.12 8.43
N GLY A 106 14.25 51.69 7.46
CA GLY A 106 12.89 52.17 7.24
C GLY A 106 11.84 51.53 8.15
N LEU A 107 12.22 50.63 9.06
CA LEU A 107 11.27 49.90 9.90
C LEU A 107 10.76 50.79 11.05
N PRO A 108 9.47 51.16 11.08
CA PRO A 108 8.93 51.97 12.17
C PRO A 108 8.89 51.13 13.47
N LEU A 109 9.61 51.55 14.50
CA LEU A 109 9.62 50.87 15.81
C LEU A 109 8.50 51.38 16.74
N GLY A 110 7.26 51.21 16.29
CA GLY A 110 6.06 51.57 17.04
C GLY A 110 5.25 50.37 17.50
N LEU A 111 4.27 50.61 18.38
CA LEU A 111 3.39 49.56 18.91
C LEU A 111 2.63 48.80 17.82
N SER A 112 2.11 49.51 16.81
CA SER A 112 1.37 48.90 15.69
C SER A 112 2.27 48.06 14.76
N PRO A 113 3.43 48.55 14.29
CA PRO A 113 4.38 47.73 13.56
C PRO A 113 4.81 46.47 14.32
N LEU A 114 5.18 46.59 15.59
CA LEU A 114 5.59 45.45 16.43
C LEU A 114 4.44 44.46 16.63
N GLY A 115 3.25 44.96 17.00
CA GLY A 115 2.06 44.14 17.18
C GLY A 115 1.67 43.38 15.92
N PHE A 116 1.82 44.00 14.74
CA PHE A 116 1.59 43.35 13.45
C PHE A 116 2.60 42.23 13.19
N HIS A 117 3.90 42.48 13.32
CA HIS A 117 4.93 41.46 13.04
C HIS A 117 4.88 40.29 14.05
N ILE A 118 4.60 40.57 15.33
CA ILE A 118 4.43 39.52 16.35
C ILE A 118 3.21 38.66 16.01
N SER A 119 2.08 39.28 15.68
CA SER A 119 0.84 38.56 15.36
C SER A 119 0.99 37.77 14.05
N HIS A 120 1.72 38.31 13.07
CA HIS A 120 2.02 37.62 11.82
C HIS A 120 2.98 36.43 12.04
N GLY A 121 4.01 36.61 12.87
CA GLY A 121 4.87 35.52 13.33
C GLY A 121 4.11 34.44 14.08
N ALA A 122 3.12 34.81 14.89
CA ALA A 122 2.24 33.88 15.58
C ALA A 122 1.37 33.06 14.61
N VAL A 123 0.95 33.62 13.46
CA VAL A 123 0.28 32.84 12.40
C VAL A 123 1.23 31.78 11.84
N PHE A 124 2.48 32.12 11.50
CA PHE A 124 3.45 31.13 11.02
C PHE A 124 3.74 30.04 12.05
N ALA A 125 3.89 30.42 13.32
CA ALA A 125 4.05 29.45 14.41
C ALA A 125 2.82 28.54 14.55
N LEU A 126 1.61 29.10 14.44
CA LEU A 126 0.38 28.32 14.45
C LEU A 126 0.31 27.32 13.29
N MET A 127 0.76 27.71 12.09
CA MET A 127 0.82 26.78 10.94
C MET A 127 1.81 25.63 11.16
N PHE A 128 2.94 25.89 11.82
CA PHE A 128 3.86 24.83 12.23
C PHE A 128 3.22 23.88 13.26
N PHE A 129 2.50 24.42 14.24
CA PHE A 129 1.79 23.61 15.23
C PHE A 129 0.63 22.83 14.61
N TYR A 130 -0.09 23.39 13.64
CA TYR A 130 -1.08 22.67 12.83
C TYR A 130 -0.45 21.48 12.13
N TRP A 131 0.67 21.68 11.43
CA TRP A 131 1.36 20.59 10.75
C TRP A 131 1.79 19.46 11.71
N LYS A 132 2.17 19.80 12.94
CA LYS A 132 2.77 18.85 13.89
C LYS A 132 1.78 18.20 14.86
N TYR A 133 0.76 18.92 15.33
CA TYR A 133 -0.03 18.51 16.50
C TYR A 133 -1.52 18.88 16.47
N LEU A 134 -1.92 20.01 15.90
CA LEU A 134 -3.29 20.50 16.05
C LEU A 134 -4.23 19.92 14.99
N ASP A 135 -5.49 19.72 15.39
CA ASP A 135 -6.57 19.46 14.43
C ASP A 135 -7.04 20.76 13.74
N MET A 136 -7.89 20.59 12.72
CA MET A 136 -8.40 21.70 11.91
C MET A 136 -9.25 22.69 12.73
N PHE A 137 -10.11 22.20 13.63
CA PHE A 137 -11.01 23.06 14.41
C PHE A 137 -10.25 23.87 15.47
N GLN A 138 -9.27 23.26 16.12
CA GLN A 138 -8.33 23.93 17.03
C GLN A 138 -7.56 25.02 16.30
N THR A 139 -7.01 24.69 15.13
CA THR A 139 -6.23 25.63 14.31
C THR A 139 -7.08 26.82 13.90
N ILE A 140 -8.30 26.60 13.40
CA ILE A 140 -9.22 27.69 13.04
C ILE A 140 -9.58 28.55 14.24
N ARG A 141 -9.83 27.95 15.42
CA ARG A 141 -10.12 28.69 16.65
C ARG A 141 -8.95 29.60 17.06
N TYR A 142 -7.73 29.08 17.08
CA TYR A 142 -6.56 29.89 17.42
C TYR A 142 -6.24 30.93 16.35
N LEU A 143 -6.42 30.58 15.08
CA LEU A 143 -6.24 31.51 13.96
C LEU A 143 -7.23 32.67 14.07
N ALA A 144 -8.49 32.41 14.42
CA ALA A 144 -9.49 33.46 14.65
C ALA A 144 -9.04 34.43 15.76
N LEU A 145 -8.50 33.91 16.86
CA LEU A 145 -7.98 34.73 17.96
C LEU A 145 -6.76 35.56 17.53
N VAL A 146 -5.78 34.96 16.85
CA VAL A 146 -4.56 35.65 16.38
C VAL A 146 -4.85 36.65 15.25
N SER A 147 -5.90 36.42 14.46
CA SER A 147 -6.30 37.30 13.35
C SER A 147 -6.80 38.66 13.83
N ILE A 148 -7.38 38.74 15.03
CA ILE A 148 -7.88 40.01 15.60
C ILE A 148 -6.74 41.03 15.77
N PRO A 149 -5.67 40.78 16.56
CA PRO A 149 -4.57 41.73 16.67
C PRO A 149 -3.82 41.90 15.35
N LEU A 150 -3.68 40.84 14.54
CA LEU A 150 -3.06 40.94 13.20
C LEU A 150 -3.78 41.98 12.33
N PHE A 151 -5.12 41.93 12.29
CA PHE A 151 -5.95 42.85 11.52
C PHE A 151 -5.86 44.28 12.05
N LEU A 152 -6.05 44.47 13.37
CA LEU A 152 -6.07 45.80 13.98
C LEU A 152 -4.71 46.51 13.85
N PHE A 153 -3.62 45.82 14.20
CA PHE A 153 -2.29 46.38 14.11
C PHE A 153 -1.83 46.54 12.66
N GLY A 154 -2.20 45.63 11.77
CA GLY A 154 -1.91 45.71 10.34
C GLY A 154 -2.61 46.89 9.67
N HIS A 155 -3.90 47.10 9.95
CA HIS A 155 -4.65 48.24 9.44
C HIS A 155 -4.01 49.57 9.87
N ARG A 156 -3.70 49.71 11.16
CA ARG A 156 -3.01 50.90 11.68
C ARG A 156 -1.64 51.10 11.05
N LEU A 157 -0.85 50.04 10.90
CA LEU A 157 0.49 50.11 10.30
C LEU A 157 0.40 50.62 8.87
N LEU A 158 -0.44 49.99 8.05
CA LEU A 158 -0.60 50.35 6.64
C LEU A 158 -1.17 51.76 6.48
N ALA A 159 -2.12 52.18 7.31
CA ALA A 159 -2.64 53.54 7.32
C ALA A 159 -1.54 54.57 7.64
N THR A 160 -0.70 54.31 8.65
CA THR A 160 0.41 55.22 9.00
C THR A 160 1.47 55.29 7.91
N LEU A 161 1.76 54.18 7.24
CA LEU A 161 2.70 54.15 6.12
C LEU A 161 2.15 54.90 4.91
N ALA A 162 0.86 54.74 4.61
CA ALA A 162 0.19 55.46 3.53
C ALA A 162 0.17 56.98 3.77
N ALA A 163 -0.07 57.42 5.01
CA ALA A 163 -0.07 58.84 5.36
C ALA A 163 1.32 59.50 5.33
N ARG A 164 2.40 58.70 5.39
CA ARG A 164 3.80 59.17 5.28
C ARG A 164 4.31 59.23 3.84
N ARG A 165 3.50 58.74 2.89
CA ARG A 165 3.83 58.62 1.47
C ARG A 165 3.26 59.81 0.71
#